data_AF-A0A0K1JP96-F1
#
_entry.id   AF-A0A0K1JP96-F1
#
_cell.length_a   1.000
_cell.length_b   1.000
_cell.length_c   1.000
_cell.angle_alpha   90.00
_cell.angle_beta   90.00
_cell.angle_gamma   90.00
#
_symmetry.space_group_name_H-M   'P 1'
#
loop_
_entity.id
_entity.type
_entity.pdbx_description
1 polymer ?
#
loop_
_entity_poly.entity_id
_entity_poly.type
_entity_poly.pdbx_seq_one_letter_code
_entity_poly.pdbx_strand_id
1 'polypeptide(L)'
;MAAVMHGALADLDRWEPGDRCSISRALDVVGTRTAILILRESYYGTTRFDGFARRVGISDAVASARLRALVDEGLLAKRPYQEPGQRTRHEYTLTPKGTALMPVVFGLMQWGDTYLQGDGGPMQLLADDTGEPLTVAVSTEQGRRVPLDEVRVTQRHP
;
A
#
# COMPACT_ATOMS: atom_id res chain seq x y z
N MET A 1 -18.15 10.08 12.25
CA MET A 1 -18.48 11.19 11.32
C MET A 1 -18.53 10.64 9.91
N ALA A 2 -19.41 11.18 9.07
CA ALA A 2 -19.52 10.83 7.65
C ALA A 2 -19.02 12.01 6.80
N ALA A 3 -18.40 11.72 5.65
CA ALA A 3 -17.98 12.76 4.71
C ALA A 3 -19.20 13.48 4.13
N VAL A 4 -19.03 14.76 3.75
CA VAL A 4 -20.11 15.53 3.12
C VAL A 4 -20.13 15.23 1.62
N MET A 5 -21.17 14.55 1.16
CA MET A 5 -21.41 14.23 -0.26
C MET A 5 -22.11 15.40 -0.96
N HIS A 6 -21.64 15.81 -2.14
CA HIS A 6 -22.18 16.96 -2.88
C HIS A 6 -22.64 16.59 -4.31
N GLY A 7 -23.53 17.43 -4.85
CA GLY A 7 -24.02 17.33 -6.22
C GLY A 7 -24.80 16.04 -6.46
N ALA A 8 -24.51 15.35 -7.56
CA ALA A 8 -25.12 14.06 -7.89
C ALA A 8 -24.85 12.96 -6.83
N LEU A 9 -23.85 13.15 -5.97
CA LEU A 9 -23.51 12.17 -4.93
C LEU A 9 -24.27 12.40 -3.60
N ALA A 10 -24.99 13.52 -3.46
CA ALA A 10 -25.67 13.88 -2.21
C ALA A 10 -26.86 12.97 -1.89
N ASP A 11 -27.52 12.41 -2.93
CA ASP A 11 -28.61 11.46 -2.79
C ASP A 11 -28.06 10.02 -2.92
N LEU A 12 -27.76 9.40 -1.78
CA LEU A 12 -27.16 8.06 -1.71
C LEU A 12 -28.06 6.96 -2.30
N ASP A 13 -29.37 7.19 -2.41
CA ASP A 13 -30.30 6.22 -3.00
C ASP A 13 -30.29 6.26 -4.54
N ARG A 14 -29.69 7.30 -5.13
CA ARG A 14 -29.67 7.53 -6.58
C ARG A 14 -28.36 7.21 -7.27
N TRP A 15 -27.32 6.88 -6.51
CA TRP A 15 -26.04 6.50 -7.10
C TRP A 15 -25.33 5.45 -6.27
N GLU A 16 -24.56 4.61 -6.96
CA GLU A 16 -23.61 3.69 -6.34
C GLU A 16 -22.28 3.73 -7.11
N PRO A 17 -21.14 3.45 -6.45
CA PRO A 17 -19.85 3.39 -7.14
C PRO A 17 -19.80 2.40 -8.30
N GLY A 18 -20.51 1.27 -8.18
CA GLY A 18 -20.53 0.17 -9.15
C GLY A 18 -19.13 -0.33 -9.55
N ASP A 19 -19.01 -0.84 -10.77
CA ASP A 19 -17.75 -1.37 -11.34
C ASP A 19 -16.64 -0.31 -11.49
N ARG A 20 -16.98 0.98 -11.33
CA ARG A 20 -16.01 2.09 -11.37
C ARG A 20 -15.42 2.43 -10.00
N CYS A 21 -15.74 1.66 -8.96
CA CYS A 21 -15.17 1.85 -7.64
C CYS A 21 -13.65 1.61 -7.62
N SER A 22 -12.86 2.68 -7.55
CA SER A 22 -11.40 2.59 -7.50
C SER A 22 -10.88 1.81 -6.29
N ILE A 23 -11.61 1.82 -5.17
CA ILE A 23 -11.25 1.03 -3.99
C ILE A 23 -11.40 -0.46 -4.29
N SER A 24 -12.53 -0.88 -4.87
CA SER A 24 -12.74 -2.29 -5.26
C SER A 24 -11.65 -2.76 -6.22
N ARG A 25 -11.36 -1.97 -7.27
CA ARG A 25 -10.32 -2.30 -8.24
C ARG A 25 -8.93 -2.39 -7.63
N ALA A 26 -8.62 -1.57 -6.63
CA ALA A 26 -7.37 -1.69 -5.90
C ALA A 26 -7.33 -2.97 -5.05
N LEU A 27 -8.45 -3.34 -4.41
CA LEU A 27 -8.55 -4.56 -3.60
C LEU A 27 -8.48 -5.84 -4.45
N ASP A 28 -8.90 -5.82 -5.70
CA ASP A 28 -8.66 -6.95 -6.62
C ASP A 28 -7.17 -7.25 -6.80
N VAL A 29 -6.33 -6.22 -6.70
CA VAL A 29 -4.87 -6.33 -6.82
C VAL A 29 -4.20 -6.61 -5.47
N VAL A 30 -4.55 -5.87 -4.42
CA VAL A 30 -3.82 -5.88 -3.13
C VAL A 30 -4.65 -6.27 -1.92
N GLY A 31 -5.90 -6.70 -2.09
CA GLY A 31 -6.84 -7.00 -1.00
C GLY A 31 -6.48 -8.23 -0.16
N THR A 32 -5.43 -8.98 -0.54
CA THR A 32 -4.97 -10.14 0.24
C THR A 32 -3.88 -9.73 1.23
N ARG A 33 -3.93 -10.28 2.46
CA ARG A 33 -2.91 -10.05 3.50
C ARG A 33 -1.49 -10.26 2.97
N THR A 34 -1.27 -11.31 2.17
CA THR A 34 0.06 -11.66 1.66
C THR A 34 0.58 -10.66 0.63
N ALA A 35 -0.29 -10.05 -0.19
CA ALA A 35 0.12 -9.00 -1.12
C ALA A 35 0.65 -7.76 -0.37
N ILE A 36 -0.10 -7.29 0.63
CA ILE A 36 0.31 -6.14 1.46
C ILE A 36 1.63 -6.42 2.19
N LEU A 37 1.79 -7.62 2.77
CA LEU A 37 3.03 -7.96 3.48
C LEU A 37 4.24 -8.10 2.56
N ILE A 38 4.09 -8.63 1.34
CA ILE A 38 5.18 -8.66 0.37
C ILE A 38 5.61 -7.24 -0.03
N LEU A 39 4.65 -6.34 -0.24
CA LEU A 39 4.94 -4.93 -0.55
C LEU A 39 5.67 -4.24 0.60
N ARG A 40 5.23 -4.49 1.85
CA ARG A 40 5.92 -4.03 3.06
C ARG A 40 7.36 -4.54 3.12
N GLU A 41 7.58 -5.84 2.94
CA GLU A 41 8.94 -6.40 2.97
C GLU A 41 9.82 -5.85 1.84
N SER A 42 9.23 -5.59 0.68
CA SER A 42 9.92 -4.95 -0.45
C SER A 42 10.38 -3.55 -0.09
N TYR A 43 9.53 -2.77 0.58
CA TYR A 43 9.89 -1.45 1.11
C TYR A 43 11.00 -1.52 2.17
N TYR A 44 10.99 -2.55 3.02
CA TYR A 44 12.05 -2.81 3.99
C TYR A 44 13.37 -3.33 3.37
N GLY A 45 13.46 -3.39 2.05
CA GLY A 45 14.68 -3.80 1.33
C GLY A 45 14.80 -5.30 1.07
N THR A 46 13.74 -6.09 1.29
CA THR A 46 13.73 -7.49 0.86
C THR A 46 13.61 -7.53 -0.66
N THR A 47 14.62 -8.08 -1.34
CA THR A 47 14.61 -8.18 -2.82
C THR A 47 14.63 -9.63 -3.31
N ARG A 48 14.90 -10.58 -2.42
CA ARG A 48 15.14 -11.99 -2.76
C ARG A 48 13.92 -12.86 -2.41
N PHE A 49 13.63 -13.86 -3.25
CA PHE A 49 12.48 -14.76 -3.12
C PHE A 49 12.39 -15.44 -1.74
N ASP A 50 13.48 -16.06 -1.30
CA ASP A 50 13.61 -16.76 -0.01
C ASP A 50 13.43 -15.80 1.17
N GLY A 51 13.90 -14.56 1.01
CA GLY A 51 13.64 -13.47 1.94
C GLY A 51 12.14 -13.20 2.13
N PHE A 52 11.36 -13.13 1.04
CA PHE A 52 9.92 -12.90 1.13
C PHE A 52 9.18 -14.04 1.82
N ALA A 53 9.42 -15.28 1.40
CA ALA A 53 8.74 -16.45 1.98
C ALA A 53 8.97 -16.51 3.51
N ARG A 54 10.24 -16.35 3.93
CA ARG A 54 10.64 -16.37 5.33
C ARG A 54 10.07 -15.20 6.13
N ARG A 55 10.20 -13.95 5.65
CA ARG A 55 9.82 -12.75 6.41
C ARG A 55 8.30 -12.57 6.50
N VAL A 56 7.55 -13.03 5.48
CA VAL A 56 6.09 -12.99 5.49
C VAL A 56 5.49 -14.21 6.21
N GLY A 57 6.24 -15.32 6.32
CA GLY A 57 5.78 -16.55 6.95
C GLY A 57 4.82 -17.34 6.06
N ILE A 58 5.13 -17.47 4.78
CA ILE A 58 4.31 -18.15 3.76
C ILE A 58 5.11 -19.23 3.04
N SER A 59 4.42 -20.20 2.44
CA SER A 59 5.09 -21.21 1.62
C SER A 59 5.66 -20.61 0.34
N ASP A 60 6.68 -21.27 -0.22
CA ASP A 60 7.30 -20.91 -1.50
C ASP A 60 6.26 -20.83 -2.63
N ALA A 61 5.28 -21.73 -2.65
CA ALA A 61 4.21 -21.71 -3.65
C ALA A 61 3.38 -20.42 -3.56
N VAL A 62 3.01 -19.99 -2.35
CA VAL A 62 2.25 -18.75 -2.14
C VAL A 62 3.11 -17.52 -2.46
N ALA A 63 4.37 -17.51 -2.03
CA ALA A 63 5.31 -16.43 -2.34
C ALA A 63 5.49 -16.28 -3.86
N SER A 64 5.68 -17.39 -4.57
CA SER A 64 5.84 -17.41 -6.03
C SER A 64 4.62 -16.85 -6.75
N ALA A 65 3.42 -17.33 -6.39
CA ALA A 65 2.17 -16.87 -6.99
C ALA A 65 1.94 -15.37 -6.75
N ARG A 66 2.23 -14.87 -5.53
CA ARG A 66 2.03 -13.46 -5.19
C ARG A 66 3.07 -12.54 -5.81
N LEU A 67 4.35 -12.91 -5.81
CA LEU A 67 5.40 -12.14 -6.47
C LEU A 67 5.11 -12.04 -7.98
N ARG A 68 4.67 -13.13 -8.61
CA ARG A 68 4.24 -13.11 -10.01
C ARG A 68 3.08 -12.15 -10.23
N ALA A 69 2.01 -12.27 -9.45
CA ALA A 69 0.84 -11.38 -9.59
C ALA A 69 1.21 -9.89 -9.41
N LEU A 70 2.04 -9.57 -8.41
CA LEU A 70 2.50 -8.19 -8.18
C LEU A 70 3.42 -7.67 -9.29
N VAL A 71 4.17 -8.54 -9.96
CA VAL A 71 4.96 -8.18 -11.15
C VAL A 71 4.06 -7.98 -12.36
N ASP A 72 3.11 -8.88 -12.60
CA ASP A 72 2.15 -8.78 -13.71
C ASP A 72 1.30 -7.51 -13.59
N GLU A 73 0.96 -7.11 -12.35
CA GLU A 73 0.29 -5.84 -12.02
C GLU A 73 1.23 -4.63 -12.02
N GLY A 74 2.52 -4.81 -12.26
CA GLY A 74 3.51 -3.74 -12.33
C GLY A 74 3.78 -3.02 -11.01
N LEU A 75 3.44 -3.62 -9.87
CA LEU A 75 3.80 -3.12 -8.53
C LEU A 75 5.24 -3.48 -8.16
N LEU A 76 5.74 -4.60 -8.67
CA LEU A 76 7.12 -5.03 -8.55
C LEU A 76 7.76 -5.20 -9.93
N ALA A 77 9.06 -4.96 -10.03
CA ALA A 77 9.87 -5.32 -11.19
C ALA A 77 10.72 -6.54 -10.86
N LYS A 78 10.72 -7.55 -11.74
CA LYS A 78 11.62 -8.70 -11.65
C LYS A 78 12.87 -8.45 -12.49
N ARG A 79 14.04 -8.38 -11.87
CA ARG A 79 15.31 -8.12 -12.55
C ARG A 79 16.28 -9.30 -12.41
N PRO A 80 17.03 -9.66 -13.45
CA PRO A 80 18.15 -10.58 -13.29
C PRO A 80 19.22 -9.90 -12.44
N TYR A 81 19.77 -10.65 -11.49
CA TYR A 81 20.87 -10.28 -10.63
C TYR A 81 21.88 -11.41 -10.64
N GLN A 82 23.14 -11.10 -10.88
CA GLN A 82 24.22 -12.07 -10.92
C GLN A 82 25.39 -11.56 -10.10
N GLU A 83 25.71 -12.28 -9.03
CA GLU A 83 27.00 -12.10 -8.36
C GLU A 83 28.11 -12.70 -9.21
N PRO A 84 29.30 -12.08 -9.25
CA PRO A 84 30.45 -12.63 -9.97
C PRO A 84 30.68 -14.10 -9.59
N GLY A 85 30.69 -14.98 -10.59
CA GLY A 85 30.92 -16.42 -10.40
C GLY A 85 29.70 -17.25 -9.97
N GLN A 86 28.51 -16.66 -9.78
CA GLN A 86 27.29 -17.41 -9.45
C GLN A 86 26.28 -17.49 -10.61
N ARG A 87 25.33 -18.42 -10.50
CA ARG A 87 24.18 -18.52 -11.41
C ARG A 87 23.34 -17.24 -11.32
N THR A 88 22.81 -16.77 -12.46
CA THR A 88 21.85 -15.68 -12.51
C THR A 88 20.65 -16.01 -11.62
N ARG A 89 20.37 -15.13 -10.67
CA ARG A 89 19.16 -15.18 -9.85
C ARG A 89 18.27 -13.99 -10.20
N HIS A 90 17.08 -13.92 -9.61
CA HIS A 90 16.19 -12.77 -9.76
C HIS A 90 16.02 -12.01 -8.46
N GLU A 91 15.89 -10.70 -8.58
CA GLU A 91 15.45 -9.79 -7.52
C GLU A 91 14.10 -9.16 -7.89
N TYR A 92 13.37 -8.74 -6.87
CA TYR A 92 12.08 -8.06 -6.98
C TYR A 92 12.20 -6.70 -6.30
N THR A 93 11.90 -5.62 -7.01
CA THR A 93 12.01 -4.26 -6.49
C THR A 93 10.72 -3.48 -6.73
N LEU A 94 10.40 -2.55 -5.82
CA LEU A 94 9.23 -1.68 -5.99
C LEU A 94 9.37 -0.84 -7.27
N THR A 95 8.29 -0.76 -8.03
CA THR A 95 8.14 0.20 -9.12
C THR A 95 7.58 1.51 -8.59
N PRO A 96 7.52 2.59 -9.40
CA PRO A 96 6.78 3.79 -9.02
C PRO A 96 5.32 3.51 -8.64
N LYS A 97 4.64 2.58 -9.35
CA LYS A 97 3.27 2.14 -9.02
C LYS A 97 3.21 1.46 -7.65
N GLY A 98 4.20 0.61 -7.34
CA GLY A 98 4.32 -0.04 -6.03
C GLY A 98 4.61 0.93 -4.89
N THR A 99 5.57 1.84 -5.09
CA THR A 99 5.95 2.85 -4.09
C THR A 99 4.80 3.80 -3.78
N ALA A 100 3.99 4.18 -4.78
CA ALA A 100 2.81 5.02 -4.57
C ALA A 100 1.76 4.40 -3.64
N LEU A 101 1.81 3.10 -3.38
CA LEU A 101 0.91 2.40 -2.47
C LEU A 101 1.38 2.41 -1.00
N MET A 102 2.62 2.81 -0.72
CA MET A 102 3.19 2.80 0.64
C MET A 102 2.39 3.62 1.66
N PRO A 103 1.83 4.79 1.33
CA PRO A 103 0.95 5.50 2.26
C PRO A 103 -0.25 4.67 2.73
N VAL A 104 -0.80 3.78 1.89
CA VAL A 104 -1.88 2.86 2.29
C VAL A 104 -1.36 1.81 3.27
N VAL A 105 -0.19 1.23 2.99
CA VAL A 105 0.48 0.25 3.88
C VAL A 105 0.77 0.87 5.25
N PHE A 106 1.25 2.11 5.27
CA PHE A 106 1.52 2.85 6.50
C PHE A 106 0.25 3.29 7.23
N GLY A 107 -0.82 3.61 6.51
CA GLY A 107 -2.13 3.85 7.12
C GLY A 107 -2.66 2.63 7.85
N LEU A 108 -2.53 1.44 7.24
CA LEU A 108 -2.86 0.16 7.89
C LEU A 108 -2.01 -0.10 9.13
N MET A 109 -0.70 0.20 9.04
CA MET A 109 0.22 0.09 10.17
C MET A 109 -0.21 1.00 11.32
N GLN A 110 -0.37 2.31 11.07
CA GLN A 110 -0.77 3.26 12.11
C GLN A 110 -2.12 2.93 12.75
N TRP A 111 -3.09 2.48 11.96
CA TRP A 111 -4.38 2.03 12.50
C TRP A 111 -4.20 0.80 13.40
N GLY A 112 -3.42 -0.18 12.96
CA GLY A 112 -3.09 -1.36 13.77
C GLY A 112 -2.35 -1.01 15.06
N ASP A 113 -1.39 -0.10 14.99
CA ASP A 113 -0.60 0.36 16.13
C ASP A 113 -1.47 1.10 17.15
N THR A 114 -2.47 1.85 16.69
CA THR A 114 -3.36 2.64 17.56
C THR A 114 -4.44 1.78 18.21
N TYR A 115 -5.03 0.84 17.47
CA TYR A 115 -6.26 0.17 17.91
C TYR A 115 -6.07 -1.32 18.24
N LEU A 116 -5.00 -1.95 17.77
CA LEU A 116 -4.74 -3.38 17.94
C LEU A 116 -3.47 -3.68 18.75
N GLN A 117 -2.67 -2.67 19.08
CA GLN A 117 -1.48 -2.79 19.93
C GLN A 117 -1.68 -1.92 21.18
N GLY A 118 -1.57 -2.52 22.37
CA GLY A 118 -1.86 -1.82 23.63
C GLY A 118 -0.85 -0.71 23.97
N ASP A 119 0.44 -0.98 23.70
CA ASP A 119 1.54 -0.09 24.08
C ASP A 119 2.09 0.73 22.88
N GLY A 120 1.32 0.78 21.78
CA GLY A 120 1.79 1.25 20.48
C GLY A 120 2.53 0.16 19.69
N GLY A 121 2.54 0.30 18.38
CA GLY A 121 3.18 -0.67 17.49
C GLY A 121 4.72 -0.69 17.57
N PRO A 122 5.36 -1.75 17.08
CA PRO A 122 6.80 -1.94 17.20
C PRO A 122 7.63 -1.07 16.25
N MET A 123 7.00 -0.28 15.38
CA MET A 123 7.66 0.52 14.33
C MET A 123 7.14 1.95 14.34
N GLN A 124 8.05 2.91 14.15
CA GLN A 124 7.71 4.32 13.99
C GLN A 124 8.28 4.83 12.66
N LEU A 125 7.50 5.61 11.92
CA LEU A 125 7.98 6.31 10.74
C LEU A 125 8.55 7.65 11.17
N LEU A 126 9.78 7.94 10.76
CA LEU A 126 10.46 9.20 11.05
C LEU A 126 10.88 9.87 9.74
N ALA A 127 10.83 11.19 9.71
CA ALA A 127 11.50 11.96 8.65
C ALA A 127 13.02 11.81 8.82
N ASP A 128 13.74 11.54 7.73
CA ASP A 128 15.18 11.23 7.78
C ASP A 128 16.02 12.46 8.17
N ASP A 129 15.59 13.64 7.76
CA ASP A 129 16.28 14.92 7.98
C ASP A 129 16.04 15.51 9.37
N THR A 130 14.83 15.39 9.91
CA THR A 130 14.45 15.98 11.21
C THR A 130 14.32 14.96 12.34
N GLY A 131 14.12 13.69 12.02
CA GLY A 131 13.77 12.66 13.00
C GLY A 131 12.34 12.79 13.54
N GLU A 132 11.50 13.64 12.96
CA GLU A 132 10.13 13.84 13.44
C GLU A 132 9.21 12.67 13.07
N PRO A 133 8.30 12.25 13.98
CA PRO A 133 7.32 11.23 13.68
C PRO A 133 6.39 11.59 12.53
N LEU A 134 6.31 10.71 11.53
CA LEU A 134 5.44 10.84 10.38
C LEU A 134 4.07 10.20 10.64
N THR A 135 3.04 10.81 10.08
CA THR A 135 1.68 10.27 10.07
C THR A 135 1.08 10.30 8.67
N VAL A 136 0.24 9.33 8.35
CA VAL A 136 -0.54 9.30 7.11
C VAL A 136 -1.79 10.14 7.32
N ALA A 137 -1.99 11.12 6.45
CA ALA A 137 -3.16 11.99 6.50
C ALA A 137 -3.67 12.33 5.10
N VAL A 138 -4.95 12.72 5.02
CA VAL A 138 -5.48 13.38 3.83
C VAL A 138 -4.90 14.80 3.77
N SER A 139 -4.43 15.21 2.60
CA SER A 139 -3.86 16.54 2.39
C SER A 139 -4.29 17.13 1.04
N THR A 140 -4.18 18.45 0.91
CA THR A 140 -4.26 19.12 -0.38
C THR A 140 -2.99 18.87 -1.19
N GLU A 141 -3.01 19.17 -2.49
CA GLU A 141 -1.83 19.08 -3.36
C GLU A 141 -0.66 19.96 -2.88
N GLN A 142 -0.95 21.04 -2.14
CA GLN A 142 0.04 21.92 -1.52
C GLN A 142 0.54 21.41 -0.14
N GLY A 143 0.13 20.20 0.27
CA GLY A 143 0.61 19.56 1.50
C GLY A 143 -0.16 19.94 2.77
N ARG A 144 -1.23 20.76 2.69
CA ARG A 144 -2.02 21.10 3.88
C ARG A 144 -2.85 19.89 4.31
N ARG A 145 -2.68 19.44 5.55
CA ARG A 145 -3.52 18.39 6.15
C ARG A 145 -4.99 18.82 6.21
N VAL A 146 -5.89 17.90 5.87
CA VAL A 146 -7.35 18.07 5.92
C VAL A 146 -7.94 17.02 6.86
N PRO A 147 -8.57 17.43 7.96
CA PRO A 147 -9.35 16.54 8.83
C PRO A 147 -10.44 15.79 8.05
N LEU A 148 -10.75 14.55 8.44
CA LEU A 148 -11.72 13.72 7.68
C LEU A 148 -13.14 14.28 7.69
N ASP A 149 -13.51 15.06 8.70
CA ASP A 149 -14.78 15.77 8.82
C ASP A 149 -14.88 17.05 7.99
N GLU A 150 -13.74 17.53 7.51
CA GLU A 150 -13.65 18.62 6.53
C GLU A 150 -13.55 18.09 5.08
N VAL A 151 -13.59 16.77 4.87
CA VAL A 151 -13.56 16.17 3.54
C VAL A 151 -14.92 16.28 2.85
N ARG A 152 -14.88 16.85 1.65
CA ARG A 152 -16.00 16.89 0.71
C ARG A 152 -15.78 15.89 -0.42
N VAL A 153 -16.80 15.11 -0.74
CA VAL A 153 -16.80 14.20 -1.89
C VAL A 153 -17.76 14.74 -2.96
N THR A 154 -17.23 14.93 -4.17
CA THR A 154 -17.99 15.38 -5.35
C THR A 154 -17.65 14.51 -6.55
N GLN A 155 -18.55 14.43 -7.52
CA GLN A 155 -18.27 13.79 -8.80
C GLN A 155 -17.16 14.56 -9.52
N ARG A 156 -16.17 13.86 -10.08
CA ARG A 156 -15.22 14.49 -11.01
C ARG A 156 -15.98 14.90 -12.27
N HIS A 157 -15.92 16.18 -12.63
CA HIS A 157 -16.34 16.62 -13.95
C HIS A 157 -15.35 16.06 -14.99
N PRO A 158 -15.82 15.64 -16.19
CA PRO A 158 -14.96 15.16 -17.25
C PRO A 158 -13.97 16.23 -17.74
#